data_AF-A0A2V8IH58-F1
#
_entry.id   AF-A0A2V8IH58-F1
#
_cell.length_a   1.000
_cell.length_b   1.000
_cell.length_c   1.000
_cell.angle_alpha   90.00
_cell.angle_beta   90.00
_cell.angle_gamma   90.00
#
_symmetry.space_group_name_H-M   'P 1'
#
loop_
_entity.id
_entity.type
_entity.pdbx_description
1 polymer ?
#
loop_
_entity_poly.entity_id
_entity_poly.type
_entity_poly.pdbx_seq_one_letter_code
_entity_poly.pdbx_strand_id
1 'polypeptide(L)'
;MPRHFRIIILLVIIPVTLTSQNTPSDRAGGPAEILTADDVRAVLTVAATALGNDTLAAAVVDRTGNILGVYSRPQADEPTPDVAVTLARTGAMFANDQAPLSSRTVRFISGIHYPPGVQNTPNAALYGVENINRGCKVDQLGDAVFNAAFPRPKSIAGVFGDGAGGAPLPCEPSATRGCARGGPMLDDAGEPLSSVGITTGKADVFDTGQDDLNAVPVNPGGIPIYRGGKVIGGVGVAGVSANFAEYAATLAAAGAGRGMDFSEPLGPPGAVYVDGIRLPFFGACTNIACIRRTLRGRPAGSAPGQVSSGRFSIEARGGLQAPEGYVLGPRGSTVAGGLTVDEVRQIIDRSVDVAFRTRAMIRLPINQPARMTIGISDETGAILALYRMPDGTVFSSDVAMTKARNAYYFSTREGYEALRTIAQNSAREKYTWTPDPPPGRGWAITARTISFAGQPLFPPGIDRAEELEERDDHPRPGPWFDLYLYDTKNPCTEGPGASRGGNRAYLNQSGIVWFPGSVPLYRGGRPIGGLGVSGDGVEQDDYVSQLGSEGFHPPDELRVDNSVMVDSSGRSVRLPYLKLPRNPEIQR
;
A
#
# COMPACT_ATOMS: atom_id res chain seq x y z
N MET A 1 5.42 54.27 -62.22
CA MET A 1 5.77 52.90 -61.80
C MET A 1 6.44 52.93 -60.43
N PRO A 2 5.74 52.62 -59.32
CA PRO A 2 6.39 52.36 -58.04
C PRO A 2 6.41 50.84 -57.73
N ARG A 3 7.53 50.40 -57.16
CA ARG A 3 7.86 49.01 -56.82
C ARG A 3 7.00 48.49 -55.67
N HIS A 4 6.43 47.28 -55.81
CA HIS A 4 5.79 46.55 -54.72
C HIS A 4 6.84 45.93 -53.79
N PHE A 5 6.85 46.35 -52.52
CA PHE A 5 7.52 45.62 -51.44
C PHE A 5 6.54 44.58 -50.88
N ARG A 6 6.86 43.29 -51.05
CA ARG A 6 6.19 42.21 -50.31
C ARG A 6 6.89 42.05 -48.96
N ILE A 7 6.17 42.38 -47.89
CA ILE A 7 6.58 42.03 -46.52
C ILE A 7 6.21 40.56 -46.31
N ILE A 8 7.22 39.70 -46.21
CA ILE A 8 7.07 38.31 -45.76
C ILE A 8 7.06 38.35 -44.23
N ILE A 9 5.89 38.16 -43.62
CA ILE A 9 5.79 37.93 -42.17
C ILE A 9 6.21 36.48 -41.92
N LEU A 10 7.44 36.31 -41.44
CA LEU A 10 7.93 35.02 -40.95
C LEU A 10 7.27 34.74 -39.59
N LEU A 11 6.22 33.92 -39.58
CA LEU A 11 5.64 33.38 -38.34
C LEU A 11 6.67 32.43 -37.72
N VAL A 12 7.42 32.94 -36.75
CA VAL A 12 8.25 32.10 -35.86
C VAL A 12 7.28 31.35 -34.94
N ILE A 13 6.96 30.11 -35.29
CA ILE A 13 6.31 29.18 -34.37
C ILE A 13 7.37 28.79 -33.35
N ILE A 14 7.40 29.50 -32.22
CA ILE A 14 8.13 29.05 -31.04
C ILE A 14 7.37 27.81 -30.55
N PRO A 15 7.97 26.60 -30.54
CA PRO A 15 7.34 25.47 -29.89
C PRO A 15 7.22 25.82 -28.41
N VAL A 16 6.00 26.02 -27.94
CA VAL A 16 5.73 26.06 -26.50
C VAL A 16 5.97 24.64 -26.01
N THR A 17 7.20 24.34 -25.61
CA THR A 17 7.48 23.18 -24.78
C THR A 17 6.76 23.44 -23.46
N LEU A 18 5.55 22.89 -23.32
CA LEU A 18 4.86 22.78 -22.05
C LEU A 18 5.76 21.97 -21.13
N THR A 19 6.56 22.65 -20.31
CA THR A 19 7.36 22.03 -19.27
C THR A 19 6.40 21.37 -18.29
N SER A 20 6.58 20.07 -18.04
CA SER A 20 5.80 19.34 -17.04
C SER A 20 5.82 20.06 -15.69
N GLN A 21 4.68 20.15 -15.01
CA GLN A 21 4.60 20.65 -13.64
C GLN A 21 4.85 19.56 -12.59
N ASN A 22 5.16 18.32 -13.01
CA ASN A 22 5.57 17.28 -12.08
C ASN A 22 6.83 17.74 -11.38
N THR A 23 6.89 17.51 -10.07
CA THR A 23 8.04 17.89 -9.26
C THR A 23 9.28 17.18 -9.83
N PRO A 24 10.29 17.93 -10.32
CA PRO A 24 11.55 17.36 -10.77
C PRO A 24 12.19 16.51 -9.67
N SER A 25 12.98 15.49 -10.03
CA SER A 25 13.56 14.54 -9.06
C SER A 25 14.33 15.22 -7.91
N ASP A 26 15.02 16.33 -8.21
CA ASP A 26 15.81 17.14 -7.30
C ASP A 26 14.95 17.95 -6.31
N ARG A 27 13.64 18.04 -6.55
CA ARG A 27 12.68 18.76 -5.70
C ARG A 27 11.62 17.84 -5.08
N ALA A 28 11.65 16.54 -5.42
CA ALA A 28 10.75 15.54 -4.84
C ALA A 28 11.07 15.36 -3.36
N GLY A 29 10.05 15.48 -2.50
CA GLY A 29 10.22 15.36 -1.06
C GLY A 29 10.66 16.66 -0.39
N GLY A 30 11.07 16.60 0.86
CA GLY A 30 11.31 17.77 1.71
C GLY A 30 10.01 18.42 2.21
N PRO A 31 10.14 19.57 2.92
CA PRO A 31 9.01 20.25 3.53
C PRO A 31 7.92 20.63 2.52
N ALA A 32 6.66 20.41 2.89
CA ALA A 32 5.50 20.78 2.10
C ALA A 32 4.65 21.85 2.80
N GLU A 33 3.79 22.53 2.07
CA GLU A 33 2.80 23.44 2.67
C GLU A 33 1.62 22.63 3.22
N ILE A 34 1.64 22.36 4.53
CA ILE A 34 0.64 21.51 5.20
C ILE A 34 -0.79 22.09 5.14
N LEU A 35 -1.78 21.20 5.19
CA LEU A 35 -3.18 21.57 5.29
C LEU A 35 -3.45 22.33 6.60
N THR A 36 -4.05 23.51 6.49
CA THR A 36 -4.56 24.28 7.63
C THR A 36 -5.96 23.79 8.03
N ALA A 37 -6.44 24.15 9.23
CA ALA A 37 -7.82 23.85 9.63
C ALA A 37 -8.86 24.43 8.65
N ASP A 38 -8.60 25.62 8.10
CA ASP A 38 -9.48 26.20 7.09
C ASP A 38 -9.44 25.41 5.77
N ASP A 39 -8.30 24.82 5.41
CA ASP A 39 -8.18 24.03 4.17
C ASP A 39 -9.06 22.81 4.28
N VAL A 40 -8.96 22.13 5.41
CA VAL A 40 -9.75 20.95 5.73
C VAL A 40 -11.23 21.28 5.72
N ARG A 41 -11.63 22.41 6.33
CA ARG A 41 -13.03 22.87 6.30
C ARG A 41 -13.51 23.16 4.89
N ALA A 42 -12.68 23.79 4.05
CA ALA A 42 -13.03 24.06 2.65
C ALA A 42 -13.20 22.77 1.84
N VAL A 43 -12.27 21.83 1.95
CA VAL A 43 -12.34 20.52 1.27
C VAL A 43 -13.60 19.75 1.68
N LEU A 44 -13.88 19.66 3.00
CA LEU A 44 -15.08 18.98 3.50
C LEU A 44 -16.38 19.70 3.08
N THR A 45 -16.37 21.04 3.01
CA THR A 45 -17.50 21.83 2.51
C THR A 45 -17.80 21.52 1.05
N VAL A 46 -16.76 21.44 0.20
CA VAL A 46 -16.94 21.05 -1.20
C VAL A 46 -17.48 19.63 -1.31
N ALA A 47 -16.94 18.67 -0.55
CA ALA A 47 -17.46 17.30 -0.54
C ALA A 47 -18.93 17.22 -0.10
N ALA A 48 -19.31 17.93 0.96
CA ALA A 48 -20.67 17.95 1.50
C ALA A 48 -21.71 18.58 0.55
N THR A 49 -21.28 19.57 -0.24
CA THR A 49 -22.12 20.29 -1.23
C THR A 49 -22.10 19.66 -2.63
N ALA A 50 -21.13 18.77 -2.89
CA ALA A 50 -21.00 18.06 -4.16
C ALA A 50 -22.24 17.22 -4.47
N LEU A 51 -22.83 16.57 -3.46
CA LEU A 51 -23.93 15.61 -3.62
C LEU A 51 -24.97 15.74 -2.50
N GLY A 52 -26.23 15.48 -2.83
CA GLY A 52 -27.40 15.57 -1.95
C GLY A 52 -27.76 14.30 -1.19
N ASN A 53 -26.99 13.21 -1.30
CA ASN A 53 -27.29 11.91 -0.68
C ASN A 53 -27.11 11.92 0.85
N ASP A 54 -28.12 11.48 1.61
CA ASP A 54 -28.14 11.50 3.09
C ASP A 54 -27.29 10.44 3.79
N THR A 55 -26.67 9.55 3.02
CA THR A 55 -25.76 8.50 3.47
C THR A 55 -24.28 8.89 3.33
N LEU A 56 -23.98 10.07 2.77
CA LEU A 56 -22.61 10.51 2.48
C LEU A 56 -21.79 10.75 3.76
N ALA A 57 -20.55 10.25 3.76
CA ALA A 57 -19.49 10.71 4.66
C ALA A 57 -18.25 11.14 3.88
N ALA A 58 -17.52 12.11 4.41
CA ALA A 58 -16.27 12.59 3.84
C ALA A 58 -15.22 12.77 4.95
N ALA A 59 -13.96 12.48 4.63
CA ALA A 59 -12.84 12.65 5.55
C ALA A 59 -11.65 13.28 4.84
N VAL A 60 -10.86 14.05 5.58
CA VAL A 60 -9.57 14.59 5.12
C VAL A 60 -8.47 14.11 6.06
N VAL A 61 -7.36 13.69 5.48
CA VAL A 61 -6.16 13.31 6.21
C VAL A 61 -4.94 14.10 5.72
N ASP A 62 -3.93 14.28 6.58
CA ASP A 62 -2.63 14.78 6.13
C ASP A 62 -1.85 13.70 5.37
N ARG A 63 -0.65 14.06 4.87
CA ARG A 63 0.23 13.16 4.12
C ARG A 63 0.57 11.87 4.89
N THR A 64 0.61 11.92 6.22
CA THR A 64 0.87 10.74 7.06
C THR A 64 -0.37 9.91 7.39
N GLY A 65 -1.56 10.38 6.98
CA GLY A 65 -2.82 9.71 7.27
C GLY A 65 -3.46 10.09 8.59
N ASN A 66 -3.00 11.17 9.24
CA ASN A 66 -3.70 11.71 10.41
C ASN A 66 -5.03 12.29 10.00
N ILE A 67 -6.08 11.93 10.72
CA ILE A 67 -7.41 12.46 10.48
C ILE A 67 -7.42 13.94 10.83
N LEU A 68 -7.73 14.80 9.86
CA LEU A 68 -7.81 16.26 10.05
C LEU A 68 -9.23 16.76 10.18
N GLY A 69 -10.21 16.00 9.69
CA GLY A 69 -11.62 16.33 9.82
C GLY A 69 -12.48 15.26 9.18
N VAL A 70 -13.69 15.07 9.73
CA VAL A 70 -14.66 14.08 9.25
C VAL A 70 -16.04 14.70 9.29
N TYR A 71 -16.73 14.65 8.16
CA TYR A 71 -18.12 15.05 7.98
C TYR A 71 -18.98 13.82 7.69
N SER A 72 -20.14 13.71 8.33
CA SER A 72 -21.08 12.62 8.09
C SER A 72 -22.52 13.10 8.10
N ARG A 73 -23.37 12.46 7.30
CA ARG A 73 -24.79 12.71 7.27
C ARG A 73 -25.59 11.74 8.15
N PRO A 74 -26.83 12.08 8.54
CA PRO A 74 -27.59 11.33 9.53
C PRO A 74 -27.88 9.87 9.14
N GLN A 75 -27.96 9.54 7.85
CA GLN A 75 -28.24 8.18 7.37
C GLN A 75 -26.98 7.43 6.91
N ALA A 76 -25.78 7.94 7.20
CA ALA A 76 -24.55 7.20 6.93
C ALA A 76 -24.46 6.01 7.92
N ASP A 77 -24.23 4.81 7.42
CA ASP A 77 -24.04 3.63 8.26
C ASP A 77 -22.83 3.85 9.19
N GLU A 78 -22.84 3.21 10.36
CA GLU A 78 -21.80 3.34 11.40
C GLU A 78 -20.35 3.28 10.87
N PRO A 79 -19.94 2.33 10.00
CA PRO A 79 -18.56 2.25 9.52
C PRO A 79 -18.23 3.31 8.44
N THR A 80 -19.22 3.95 7.84
CA THR A 80 -19.04 4.81 6.64
C THR A 80 -18.01 5.93 6.83
N PRO A 81 -17.95 6.64 7.97
CA PRO A 81 -16.94 7.68 8.15
C PRO A 81 -15.52 7.11 8.31
N ASP A 82 -15.38 5.91 8.86
CA ASP A 82 -14.11 5.17 8.96
C ASP A 82 -13.66 4.67 7.57
N VAL A 83 -14.61 4.23 6.74
CA VAL A 83 -14.38 3.94 5.31
C VAL A 83 -13.93 5.20 4.56
N ALA A 84 -14.54 6.36 4.81
CA ALA A 84 -14.08 7.63 4.24
C ALA A 84 -12.65 7.97 4.69
N VAL A 85 -12.29 7.75 5.96
CA VAL A 85 -10.92 7.96 6.46
C VAL A 85 -9.93 7.03 5.77
N THR A 86 -10.24 5.74 5.63
CA THR A 86 -9.34 4.78 4.99
C THR A 86 -9.19 5.03 3.49
N LEU A 87 -10.23 5.53 2.80
CA LEU A 87 -10.13 6.02 1.42
C LEU A 87 -9.25 7.27 1.32
N ALA A 88 -9.40 8.23 2.24
CA ALA A 88 -8.56 9.41 2.30
C ALA A 88 -7.08 9.02 2.48
N ARG A 89 -6.81 8.01 3.33
CA ARG A 89 -5.47 7.43 3.51
C ARG A 89 -4.96 6.75 2.25
N THR A 90 -5.78 6.00 1.53
CA THR A 90 -5.38 5.40 0.25
C THR A 90 -4.90 6.49 -0.73
N GLY A 91 -5.64 7.59 -0.87
CA GLY A 91 -5.20 8.73 -1.68
C GLY A 91 -3.91 9.37 -1.15
N ALA A 92 -3.89 9.72 0.14
CA ALA A 92 -2.78 10.46 0.74
C ALA A 92 -1.47 9.69 0.78
N MET A 93 -1.49 8.38 1.05
CA MET A 93 -0.30 7.58 1.36
C MET A 93 0.36 6.95 0.14
N PHE A 94 -0.41 6.60 -0.90
CA PHE A 94 0.10 5.95 -2.11
C PHE A 94 0.59 6.95 -3.15
N ALA A 95 0.05 8.16 -3.17
CA ALA A 95 0.52 9.22 -4.05
C ALA A 95 1.96 9.65 -3.73
N ASN A 96 2.61 10.27 -4.71
CA ASN A 96 3.95 10.85 -4.64
C ASN A 96 3.98 12.19 -5.39
N ASP A 97 4.99 13.03 -5.15
CA ASP A 97 5.09 14.38 -5.74
C ASP A 97 5.20 14.38 -7.28
N GLN A 98 5.38 13.20 -7.90
CA GLN A 98 5.66 13.04 -9.32
C GLN A 98 4.52 12.37 -10.11
N ALA A 99 3.59 11.69 -9.46
CA ALA A 99 2.42 11.10 -10.11
C ALA A 99 1.26 10.85 -9.12
N PRO A 100 0.03 11.29 -9.46
CA PRO A 100 -1.13 11.05 -8.62
C PRO A 100 -1.62 9.60 -8.77
N LEU A 101 -1.82 8.94 -7.64
CA LEU A 101 -2.49 7.64 -7.54
C LEU A 101 -3.73 7.79 -6.66
N SER A 102 -4.88 7.31 -7.13
CA SER A 102 -6.14 7.30 -6.37
C SER A 102 -6.41 5.92 -5.80
N SER A 103 -7.45 5.77 -4.97
CA SER A 103 -7.90 4.44 -4.52
C SER A 103 -8.33 3.54 -5.68
N ARG A 104 -8.80 4.11 -6.81
CA ARG A 104 -9.02 3.37 -8.06
C ARG A 104 -7.71 2.83 -8.62
N THR A 105 -6.66 3.64 -8.66
CA THR A 105 -5.33 3.20 -9.11
C THR A 105 -4.82 2.06 -8.25
N VAL A 106 -4.92 2.20 -6.92
CA VAL A 106 -4.47 1.17 -5.96
C VAL A 106 -5.27 -0.13 -6.14
N ARG A 107 -6.61 -0.05 -6.29
CA ARG A 107 -7.45 -1.23 -6.54
C ARG A 107 -7.07 -1.96 -7.82
N PHE A 108 -6.72 -1.21 -8.87
CA PHE A 108 -6.34 -1.78 -10.17
C PHE A 108 -5.04 -2.60 -10.10
N ILE A 109 -4.15 -2.27 -9.17
CA ILE A 109 -2.89 -2.99 -8.95
C ILE A 109 -2.92 -3.91 -7.71
N SER A 110 -4.10 -4.18 -7.16
CA SER A 110 -4.27 -5.06 -5.99
C SER A 110 -5.21 -6.26 -6.20
N GLY A 111 -5.56 -6.52 -7.46
CA GLY A 111 -6.45 -7.63 -7.85
C GLY A 111 -5.78 -8.99 -7.91
N ILE A 112 -6.60 -10.04 -7.86
CA ILE A 112 -6.21 -11.45 -8.09
C ILE A 112 -5.70 -11.73 -9.51
N HIS A 113 -6.01 -10.83 -10.45
CA HIS A 113 -5.56 -10.84 -11.84
C HIS A 113 -4.96 -9.48 -12.23
N TYR A 114 -4.02 -9.50 -13.15
CA TYR A 114 -3.43 -8.31 -13.75
C TYR A 114 -3.16 -8.50 -15.24
N PRO A 115 -3.86 -7.76 -16.13
CA PRO A 115 -4.88 -6.76 -15.81
C PRO A 115 -6.16 -7.37 -15.19
N PRO A 116 -6.90 -6.60 -14.36
CA PRO A 116 -8.21 -7.02 -13.88
C PRO A 116 -9.18 -7.33 -15.04
N GLY A 117 -10.08 -8.30 -14.87
CA GLY A 117 -11.01 -8.71 -15.92
C GLY A 117 -10.44 -9.72 -16.91
N VAL A 118 -9.20 -10.19 -16.73
CA VAL A 118 -8.56 -11.16 -17.62
C VAL A 118 -8.12 -12.38 -16.83
N GLN A 119 -8.83 -13.48 -17.02
CA GLN A 119 -8.57 -14.78 -16.42
C GLN A 119 -7.20 -15.35 -16.83
N ASN A 120 -6.67 -16.27 -16.01
CA ASN A 120 -5.39 -16.94 -16.19
C ASN A 120 -4.21 -15.97 -16.34
N THR A 121 -4.28 -14.84 -15.64
CA THR A 121 -3.17 -13.88 -15.53
C THR A 121 -2.67 -13.83 -14.08
N PRO A 122 -1.36 -13.58 -13.88
CA PRO A 122 -0.81 -13.42 -12.54
C PRO A 122 -1.55 -12.35 -11.73
N ASN A 123 -1.50 -12.47 -10.41
CA ASN A 123 -2.03 -11.43 -9.53
C ASN A 123 -1.30 -10.11 -9.71
N ALA A 124 -2.00 -9.03 -9.38
CA ALA A 124 -1.42 -7.70 -9.40
C ALA A 124 -0.36 -7.53 -8.29
N ALA A 125 0.54 -6.56 -8.51
CA ALA A 125 1.72 -6.34 -7.68
C ALA A 125 1.42 -6.19 -6.18
N LEU A 126 0.27 -5.59 -5.82
CA LEU A 126 -0.13 -5.30 -4.45
C LEU A 126 -1.32 -6.15 -4.00
N TYR A 127 -1.45 -7.39 -4.47
CA TYR A 127 -2.45 -8.31 -3.90
C TYR A 127 -2.29 -8.39 -2.37
N GLY A 128 -3.41 -8.29 -1.65
CA GLY A 128 -3.41 -8.24 -0.18
C GLY A 128 -3.01 -6.90 0.43
N VAL A 129 -2.98 -5.80 -0.34
CA VAL A 129 -2.72 -4.45 0.19
C VAL A 129 -3.73 -4.01 1.25
N GLU A 130 -4.90 -4.59 1.33
CA GLU A 130 -5.90 -4.29 2.36
C GLU A 130 -5.44 -4.70 3.78
N ASN A 131 -4.30 -5.41 3.88
CA ASN A 131 -3.68 -5.93 5.09
C ASN A 131 -2.55 -5.04 5.65
N ILE A 132 -2.41 -3.80 5.17
CA ILE A 132 -1.32 -2.88 5.57
C ILE A 132 -1.86 -1.65 6.30
N ASN A 133 -0.96 -0.86 6.91
CA ASN A 133 -1.32 0.40 7.58
C ASN A 133 -2.39 0.24 8.67
N ARG A 134 -2.43 -0.94 9.29
CA ARG A 134 -3.51 -1.36 10.18
C ARG A 134 -3.57 -0.56 11.49
N GLY A 135 -2.53 0.22 11.78
CA GLY A 135 -2.36 0.93 13.04
C GLY A 135 -1.66 0.11 14.12
N CYS A 136 -1.08 -1.03 13.74
CA CYS A 136 -0.43 -1.94 14.68
C CYS A 136 0.59 -1.22 15.56
N LYS A 137 0.59 -1.62 16.82
CA LYS A 137 1.45 -1.04 17.84
C LYS A 137 2.93 -1.21 17.45
N VAL A 138 3.60 -0.07 17.40
CA VAL A 138 5.05 0.08 17.33
C VAL A 138 5.33 1.20 18.33
N ASP A 139 5.92 0.89 19.47
CA ASP A 139 6.01 1.78 20.62
C ASP A 139 7.39 1.91 21.27
N GLN A 140 7.50 2.92 22.12
CA GLN A 140 8.76 3.34 22.72
C GLN A 140 9.21 2.46 23.90
N LEU A 141 8.44 1.43 24.29
CA LEU A 141 8.79 0.55 25.43
C LEU A 141 9.81 -0.53 25.07
N GLY A 142 10.37 -0.48 23.84
CA GLY A 142 11.56 -1.25 23.47
C GLY A 142 11.57 -1.76 22.03
N ASP A 143 10.47 -1.66 21.29
CA ASP A 143 10.40 -2.18 19.92
C ASP A 143 10.76 -1.15 18.84
N ALA A 144 10.66 0.16 19.11
CA ALA A 144 11.10 1.21 18.19
C ALA A 144 11.54 2.51 18.90
N VAL A 145 12.48 3.23 18.27
CA VAL A 145 12.95 4.55 18.75
C VAL A 145 12.71 5.60 17.67
N PHE A 146 11.73 6.47 17.90
CA PHE A 146 11.31 7.52 16.96
C PHE A 146 12.12 8.80 17.10
N ASN A 147 12.67 9.28 15.99
CA ASN A 147 13.33 10.59 15.90
C ASN A 147 12.34 11.73 15.63
N ALA A 148 11.17 11.41 15.10
CA ALA A 148 10.12 12.35 14.76
C ALA A 148 8.74 11.75 15.07
N ALA A 149 7.75 12.62 15.30
CA ALA A 149 6.37 12.18 15.47
C ALA A 149 5.88 11.51 14.17
N PHE A 150 5.55 10.22 14.26
CA PHE A 150 5.01 9.44 13.15
C PHE A 150 3.77 8.69 13.60
N PRO A 151 2.63 9.39 13.69
CA PRO A 151 1.39 8.83 14.21
C PRO A 151 0.90 7.67 13.34
N ARG A 152 0.45 6.61 14.01
CA ARG A 152 -0.02 5.39 13.36
C ARG A 152 -1.48 5.57 12.87
N PRO A 153 -1.85 5.03 11.70
CA PRO A 153 -3.23 5.10 11.22
C PRO A 153 -4.18 4.32 12.12
N LYS A 154 -5.04 5.00 12.88
CA LYS A 154 -6.05 4.40 13.76
C LYS A 154 -7.47 4.61 13.23
N SER A 155 -8.44 3.87 13.76
CA SER A 155 -9.85 4.17 13.49
C SER A 155 -10.25 5.48 14.15
N ILE A 156 -11.41 6.00 13.78
CA ILE A 156 -12.04 7.12 14.49
C ILE A 156 -12.67 6.68 15.83
N ALA A 157 -12.64 5.39 16.17
CA ALA A 157 -13.14 4.86 17.43
C ALA A 157 -12.32 5.42 18.63
N GLY A 158 -13.04 6.13 19.52
CA GLY A 158 -12.51 7.14 20.44
C GLY A 158 -13.19 8.52 20.24
N VAL A 159 -13.94 8.69 19.14
CA VAL A 159 -14.65 9.92 18.78
C VAL A 159 -16.14 9.72 18.45
N PHE A 160 -16.69 8.50 18.58
CA PHE A 160 -18.13 8.23 18.43
C PHE A 160 -18.83 7.96 19.76
N GLY A 161 -20.10 8.39 19.86
CA GLY A 161 -20.98 8.20 21.02
C GLY A 161 -20.67 9.13 22.19
N ASP A 162 -21.27 8.84 23.35
CA ASP A 162 -21.17 9.64 24.58
C ASP A 162 -19.74 9.74 25.18
N GLY A 163 -18.77 9.02 24.61
CA GLY A 163 -17.34 9.05 24.94
C GLY A 163 -16.47 9.85 23.95
N ALA A 164 -17.06 10.71 23.13
CA ALA A 164 -16.33 11.55 22.18
C ALA A 164 -15.24 12.40 22.87
N GLY A 165 -14.02 12.37 22.31
CA GLY A 165 -12.85 13.06 22.88
C GLY A 165 -11.95 12.16 23.75
N GLY A 166 -12.22 10.85 23.80
CA GLY A 166 -11.39 9.86 24.49
C GLY A 166 -10.05 9.59 23.78
N ALA A 167 -9.10 9.01 24.54
CA ALA A 167 -7.82 8.59 23.99
C ALA A 167 -8.00 7.53 22.88
N PRO A 168 -7.14 7.54 21.84
CA PRO A 168 -7.23 6.57 20.76
C PRO A 168 -7.12 5.14 21.31
N LEU A 169 -8.03 4.25 20.90
CA LEU A 169 -8.05 2.87 21.34
C LEU A 169 -6.77 2.10 20.90
N PRO A 170 -6.40 1.01 21.60
CA PRO A 170 -5.30 0.15 21.17
C PRO A 170 -5.59 -0.51 19.82
N CYS A 171 -4.52 -0.74 19.07
CA CYS A 171 -4.50 -1.60 17.89
C CYS A 171 -3.31 -2.56 18.03
N GLU A 172 -3.58 -3.71 18.62
CA GLU A 172 -2.62 -4.75 18.97
C GLU A 172 -3.31 -6.13 18.90
N PRO A 173 -2.55 -7.24 18.83
CA PRO A 173 -3.11 -8.61 18.80
C PRO A 173 -4.29 -8.84 19.76
N SER A 174 -4.18 -8.36 21.00
CA SER A 174 -5.18 -8.54 22.06
C SER A 174 -6.35 -7.57 22.02
N ALA A 175 -6.27 -6.47 21.27
CA ALA A 175 -7.27 -5.42 21.20
C ALA A 175 -7.18 -4.64 19.88
N THR A 176 -8.06 -4.95 18.95
CA THR A 176 -8.07 -4.36 17.59
C THR A 176 -9.07 -3.22 17.42
N ARG A 177 -9.73 -2.75 18.50
CA ARG A 177 -10.80 -1.74 18.43
C ARG A 177 -10.33 -0.40 17.87
N GLY A 178 -9.06 -0.04 18.09
CA GLY A 178 -8.44 1.16 17.54
C GLY A 178 -7.74 0.96 16.20
N CYS A 179 -7.74 -0.27 15.66
CA CYS A 179 -7.22 -0.50 14.33
C CYS A 179 -8.12 0.19 13.32
N ALA A 180 -7.51 0.86 12.34
CA ALA A 180 -8.24 1.61 11.31
C ALA A 180 -9.30 0.74 10.62
N ARG A 181 -10.57 1.14 10.56
CA ARG A 181 -11.62 0.31 9.96
C ARG A 181 -11.98 0.83 8.57
N GLY A 182 -11.97 -0.05 7.59
CA GLY A 182 -12.37 0.17 6.20
C GLY A 182 -13.32 -0.92 5.73
N GLY A 183 -13.45 -1.10 4.41
CA GLY A 183 -14.39 -2.05 3.80
C GLY A 183 -15.70 -1.40 3.32
N PRO A 184 -16.79 -2.17 3.15
CA PRO A 184 -16.90 -3.59 3.49
C PRO A 184 -16.13 -4.48 2.50
N MET A 185 -15.52 -5.54 3.03
CA MET A 185 -15.06 -6.73 2.29
C MET A 185 -15.68 -7.94 2.99
N LEU A 186 -16.02 -9.01 2.29
CA LEU A 186 -16.50 -10.25 2.93
C LEU A 186 -15.33 -11.18 3.26
N ASP A 187 -15.49 -11.94 4.33
CA ASP A 187 -14.58 -13.03 4.62
C ASP A 187 -14.92 -14.31 3.85
N ASP A 188 -14.21 -15.40 4.14
CA ASP A 188 -14.39 -16.70 3.49
C ASP A 188 -15.71 -17.41 3.86
N ALA A 189 -16.45 -16.89 4.84
CA ALA A 189 -17.79 -17.35 5.20
C ALA A 189 -18.90 -16.40 4.70
N GLY A 190 -18.53 -15.32 4.00
CA GLY A 190 -19.48 -14.29 3.54
C GLY A 190 -19.85 -13.26 4.61
N GLU A 191 -19.15 -13.24 5.75
CA GLU A 191 -19.41 -12.30 6.83
C GLU A 191 -18.66 -10.98 6.61
N PRO A 192 -19.24 -9.82 7.02
CA PRO A 192 -18.58 -8.53 6.88
C PRO A 192 -17.24 -8.46 7.62
N LEU A 193 -16.21 -8.09 6.89
CA LEU A 193 -14.87 -7.83 7.37
C LEU A 193 -14.49 -6.37 7.13
N SER A 194 -13.95 -5.72 8.16
CA SER A 194 -13.31 -4.43 7.99
C SER A 194 -11.92 -4.63 7.39
N SER A 195 -11.65 -4.06 6.20
CA SER A 195 -10.24 -3.86 5.80
C SER A 195 -9.59 -2.94 6.83
N VAL A 196 -8.29 -3.06 7.06
CA VAL A 196 -7.65 -2.29 8.12
C VAL A 196 -6.59 -1.36 7.55
N GLY A 197 -6.66 -0.07 7.86
CA GLY A 197 -5.69 0.94 7.42
C GLY A 197 -6.06 1.70 6.16
N ILE A 198 -6.34 0.98 5.09
CA ILE A 198 -6.67 1.53 3.76
C ILE A 198 -7.87 0.77 3.14
N THR A 199 -8.52 1.39 2.16
CA THR A 199 -9.64 0.79 1.43
C THR A 199 -9.43 0.92 -0.07
N THR A 200 -9.65 -0.19 -0.79
CA THR A 200 -9.57 -0.29 -2.26
C THR A 200 -10.93 -0.60 -2.89
N GLY A 201 -11.80 -1.31 -2.17
CA GLY A 201 -13.06 -1.86 -2.67
C GLY A 201 -12.99 -3.32 -3.13
N LYS A 202 -11.96 -4.07 -2.73
CA LYS A 202 -11.93 -5.54 -2.83
C LYS A 202 -13.21 -6.12 -2.19
N ALA A 203 -13.92 -6.98 -2.92
CA ALA A 203 -15.24 -7.47 -2.51
C ALA A 203 -15.16 -8.49 -1.38
N ASP A 204 -14.22 -9.43 -1.47
CA ASP A 204 -13.98 -10.46 -0.47
C ASP A 204 -12.52 -10.93 -0.48
N VAL A 205 -12.18 -11.82 0.45
CA VAL A 205 -10.85 -12.42 0.58
C VAL A 205 -10.41 -13.29 -0.61
N PHE A 206 -11.33 -13.71 -1.47
CA PHE A 206 -11.07 -14.41 -2.73
C PHE A 206 -11.03 -13.46 -3.93
N ASP A 207 -11.28 -12.16 -3.69
CA ASP A 207 -11.39 -11.12 -4.70
C ASP A 207 -12.41 -11.46 -5.81
N THR A 208 -13.63 -11.86 -5.43
CA THR A 208 -14.68 -12.17 -6.42
C THR A 208 -15.06 -10.96 -7.31
N GLY A 209 -15.58 -11.25 -8.51
CA GLY A 209 -15.99 -10.23 -9.48
C GLY A 209 -14.84 -9.66 -10.31
N GLN A 210 -13.74 -10.42 -10.48
CA GLN A 210 -12.57 -10.03 -11.28
C GLN A 210 -12.59 -10.57 -12.72
N ASP A 211 -13.70 -11.17 -13.17
CA ASP A 211 -13.83 -11.78 -14.49
C ASP A 211 -14.22 -10.79 -15.60
N ASP A 212 -14.71 -9.59 -15.26
CA ASP A 212 -15.03 -8.51 -16.19
C ASP A 212 -14.46 -7.19 -15.68
N LEU A 213 -13.64 -6.53 -16.50
CA LEU A 213 -13.01 -5.25 -16.19
C LEU A 213 -14.02 -4.16 -15.78
N ASN A 214 -15.24 -4.19 -16.33
CA ASN A 214 -16.28 -3.22 -16.00
C ASN A 214 -17.01 -3.53 -14.69
N ALA A 215 -16.89 -4.76 -14.21
CA ALA A 215 -17.55 -5.25 -13.00
C ALA A 215 -16.60 -5.31 -11.78
N VAL A 216 -15.29 -5.07 -11.98
CA VAL A 216 -14.27 -5.06 -10.92
C VAL A 216 -14.72 -4.19 -9.74
N PRO A 217 -14.96 -4.79 -8.56
CA PRO A 217 -15.32 -4.06 -7.36
C PRO A 217 -14.25 -3.03 -7.00
N VAL A 218 -14.66 -1.78 -6.80
CA VAL A 218 -13.76 -0.67 -6.51
C VAL A 218 -14.47 0.39 -5.67
N ASN A 219 -13.76 0.92 -4.68
CA ASN A 219 -14.13 2.11 -3.93
C ASN A 219 -13.22 3.27 -4.37
N PRO A 220 -13.60 4.03 -5.41
CA PRO A 220 -12.76 5.05 -6.03
C PRO A 220 -12.77 6.41 -5.29
N GLY A 221 -13.42 6.49 -4.13
CA GLY A 221 -13.62 7.74 -3.39
C GLY A 221 -12.38 8.32 -2.70
N GLY A 222 -11.19 7.75 -2.86
CA GLY A 222 -9.94 8.22 -2.24
C GLY A 222 -9.04 8.96 -3.21
N ILE A 223 -8.87 10.28 -3.02
CA ILE A 223 -8.12 11.17 -3.93
C ILE A 223 -7.02 11.92 -3.17
N PRO A 224 -5.77 11.94 -3.66
CA PRO A 224 -4.70 12.76 -3.08
C PRO A 224 -4.96 14.26 -3.25
N ILE A 225 -4.54 15.04 -2.26
CA ILE A 225 -4.57 16.51 -2.30
C ILE A 225 -3.15 17.02 -2.54
N TYR A 226 -2.99 17.87 -3.54
CA TYR A 226 -1.73 18.49 -3.91
C TYR A 226 -1.74 19.99 -3.66
N ARG A 227 -0.57 20.55 -3.30
CA ARG A 227 -0.31 22.00 -3.31
C ARG A 227 1.15 22.23 -3.67
N GLY A 228 1.41 23.14 -4.59
CA GLY A 228 2.78 23.45 -5.03
C GLY A 228 3.55 22.24 -5.58
N GLY A 229 2.84 21.29 -6.21
CA GLY A 229 3.44 20.04 -6.73
C GLY A 229 3.73 18.96 -5.69
N LYS A 230 3.39 19.18 -4.42
CA LYS A 230 3.60 18.20 -3.34
C LYS A 230 2.32 17.57 -2.87
N VAL A 231 2.37 16.29 -2.48
CA VAL A 231 1.26 15.62 -1.80
C VAL A 231 1.18 16.11 -0.36
N ILE A 232 0.09 16.80 -0.01
CA ILE A 232 -0.09 17.39 1.33
C ILE A 232 -1.17 16.67 2.16
N GLY A 233 -1.89 15.74 1.56
CA GLY A 233 -2.92 14.95 2.22
C GLY A 233 -3.78 14.17 1.24
N GLY A 234 -4.97 13.80 1.69
CA GLY A 234 -5.95 13.10 0.87
C GLY A 234 -7.37 13.33 1.39
N VAL A 235 -8.33 13.23 0.48
CA VAL A 235 -9.77 13.25 0.77
C VAL A 235 -10.38 11.91 0.41
N GLY A 236 -11.28 11.44 1.26
CA GLY A 236 -12.04 10.22 1.07
C GLY A 236 -13.54 10.52 1.15
N VAL A 237 -14.33 9.95 0.25
CA VAL A 237 -15.80 10.01 0.29
C VAL A 237 -16.37 8.59 0.23
N ALA A 238 -17.36 8.30 1.08
CA ALA A 238 -18.02 7.00 1.20
C ALA A 238 -19.53 7.14 1.43
N GLY A 239 -20.25 6.02 1.45
CA GLY A 239 -21.68 5.95 1.74
C GLY A 239 -22.59 6.28 0.55
N VAL A 240 -22.02 6.47 -0.64
CA VAL A 240 -22.75 6.72 -1.89
C VAL A 240 -22.23 5.77 -2.97
N SER A 241 -22.87 5.74 -4.14
CA SER A 241 -22.38 4.92 -5.26
C SER A 241 -20.93 5.27 -5.63
N ALA A 242 -20.18 4.31 -6.16
CA ALA A 242 -18.75 4.48 -6.48
C ALA A 242 -18.48 5.74 -7.34
N ASN A 243 -19.26 5.95 -8.40
CA ASN A 243 -19.11 7.12 -9.28
C ASN A 243 -19.42 8.44 -8.57
N PHE A 244 -20.34 8.43 -7.61
CA PHE A 244 -20.68 9.61 -6.81
C PHE A 244 -19.56 9.93 -5.82
N ALA A 245 -19.04 8.91 -5.13
CA ALA A 245 -17.92 9.05 -4.21
C ALA A 245 -16.67 9.60 -4.92
N GLU A 246 -16.32 9.02 -6.08
CA GLU A 246 -15.19 9.48 -6.90
C GLU A 246 -15.36 10.94 -7.34
N TYR A 247 -16.54 11.31 -7.83
CA TYR A 247 -16.84 12.68 -8.23
C TYR A 247 -16.69 13.67 -7.07
N ALA A 248 -17.31 13.40 -5.93
CA ALA A 248 -17.30 14.30 -4.77
C ALA A 248 -15.89 14.44 -4.19
N ALA A 249 -15.13 13.35 -4.06
CA ALA A 249 -13.76 13.38 -3.59
C ALA A 249 -12.84 14.16 -4.55
N THR A 250 -12.97 13.92 -5.85
CA THR A 250 -12.15 14.59 -6.87
C THR A 250 -12.47 16.09 -6.95
N LEU A 251 -13.76 16.45 -6.87
CA LEU A 251 -14.18 17.84 -6.78
C LEU A 251 -13.66 18.50 -5.49
N ALA A 252 -13.66 17.80 -4.36
CA ALA A 252 -13.13 18.32 -3.11
C ALA A 252 -11.61 18.54 -3.15
N ALA A 253 -10.85 17.61 -3.76
CA ALA A 253 -9.40 17.70 -3.86
C ALA A 253 -8.90 18.85 -4.76
N ALA A 254 -9.60 19.14 -5.86
CA ALA A 254 -9.18 20.12 -6.87
C ALA A 254 -10.07 21.37 -6.97
N GLY A 255 -11.27 21.35 -6.37
CA GLY A 255 -12.28 22.40 -6.46
C GLY A 255 -12.39 23.29 -5.22
N ALA A 256 -11.66 22.99 -4.15
CA ALA A 256 -11.64 23.81 -2.93
C ALA A 256 -10.90 25.15 -3.10
N GLY A 257 -10.16 25.33 -4.21
CA GLY A 257 -9.33 26.51 -4.44
C GLY A 257 -8.08 26.51 -3.54
N ARG A 258 -7.61 27.70 -3.15
CA ARG A 258 -6.48 27.86 -2.20
C ARG A 258 -5.15 27.23 -2.65
N GLY A 259 -4.90 27.23 -3.96
CA GLY A 259 -3.70 26.64 -4.55
C GLY A 259 -3.69 25.11 -4.54
N MET A 260 -4.81 24.46 -4.18
CA MET A 260 -4.96 23.00 -4.27
C MET A 260 -5.50 22.62 -5.65
N ASP A 261 -4.73 21.84 -6.40
CA ASP A 261 -5.12 21.30 -7.71
C ASP A 261 -4.20 20.14 -8.09
N PHE A 262 -4.59 19.35 -9.08
CA PHE A 262 -3.75 18.31 -9.67
C PHE A 262 -2.50 18.93 -10.34
N SER A 263 -1.36 18.25 -10.20
CA SER A 263 -0.13 18.59 -10.92
C SER A 263 -0.29 18.35 -12.43
N GLU A 264 -0.09 19.36 -13.27
CA GLU A 264 -0.29 19.27 -14.73
C GLU A 264 0.61 20.19 -15.56
N PRO A 265 1.17 19.78 -16.71
CA PRO A 265 0.96 18.48 -17.34
C PRO A 265 1.81 17.39 -16.69
N LEU A 266 1.24 16.19 -16.61
CA LEU A 266 2.00 15.00 -16.21
C LEU A 266 3.20 14.78 -17.14
N GLY A 267 4.35 14.43 -16.56
CA GLY A 267 5.56 14.12 -17.30
C GLY A 267 5.33 12.96 -18.28
N PRO A 268 6.00 12.93 -19.45
CA PRO A 268 5.86 11.85 -20.42
C PRO A 268 6.01 10.45 -19.79
N PRO A 269 5.15 9.48 -20.15
CA PRO A 269 4.14 9.49 -21.23
C PRO A 269 2.79 10.12 -20.85
N GLY A 270 2.67 10.83 -19.72
CA GLY A 270 1.44 11.49 -19.29
C GLY A 270 0.47 10.60 -18.48
N ALA A 271 0.91 9.39 -18.13
CA ALA A 271 0.23 8.49 -17.21
C ALA A 271 1.23 7.46 -16.67
N VAL A 272 0.91 6.84 -15.53
CA VAL A 272 1.70 5.74 -14.98
C VAL A 272 1.36 4.45 -15.72
N TYR A 273 2.38 3.66 -16.04
CA TYR A 273 2.26 2.35 -16.67
C TYR A 273 2.98 1.31 -15.82
N VAL A 274 2.30 0.20 -15.53
CA VAL A 274 2.89 -0.96 -14.84
C VAL A 274 2.74 -2.15 -15.79
N ASP A 275 3.85 -2.84 -16.07
CA ASP A 275 3.93 -3.93 -17.07
C ASP A 275 3.30 -3.56 -18.44
N GLY A 276 3.43 -2.30 -18.84
CA GLY A 276 2.89 -1.78 -20.11
C GLY A 276 1.40 -1.41 -20.06
N ILE A 277 0.73 -1.56 -18.92
CA ILE A 277 -0.70 -1.28 -18.74
C ILE A 277 -0.88 0.07 -18.06
N ARG A 278 -1.68 0.95 -18.67
CA ARG A 278 -1.98 2.28 -18.14
C ARG A 278 -2.83 2.17 -16.88
N LEU A 279 -2.38 2.77 -15.79
CA LEU A 279 -3.16 2.80 -14.55
C LEU A 279 -4.33 3.80 -14.65
N PRO A 280 -5.54 3.41 -14.23
CA PRO A 280 -6.67 4.32 -14.17
C PRO A 280 -6.54 5.25 -12.95
N PHE A 281 -7.08 6.47 -13.06
CA PHE A 281 -7.10 7.44 -11.95
C PHE A 281 -8.52 7.92 -11.62
N PHE A 282 -9.30 8.32 -12.63
CA PHE A 282 -10.65 8.85 -12.47
C PHE A 282 -11.58 8.33 -13.58
N GLY A 283 -12.57 7.50 -13.23
CA GLY A 283 -13.49 6.88 -14.20
C GLY A 283 -12.78 6.36 -15.46
N ALA A 284 -13.33 6.69 -16.63
CA ALA A 284 -12.74 6.38 -17.94
C ALA A 284 -11.76 7.47 -18.46
N CYS A 285 -11.47 8.51 -17.67
CA CYS A 285 -10.64 9.62 -18.14
C CYS A 285 -9.17 9.22 -18.30
N THR A 286 -8.58 9.63 -19.44
CA THR A 286 -7.19 9.30 -19.78
C THR A 286 -6.18 10.41 -19.50
N ASN A 287 -6.63 11.60 -19.11
CA ASN A 287 -5.79 12.74 -18.74
C ASN A 287 -6.57 13.70 -17.84
N ILE A 288 -5.87 14.64 -17.18
CA ILE A 288 -6.51 15.60 -16.26
C ILE A 288 -7.45 16.57 -16.99
N ALA A 289 -7.21 16.89 -18.27
CA ALA A 289 -8.12 17.72 -19.06
C ALA A 289 -9.52 17.07 -19.21
N CYS A 290 -9.58 15.75 -19.38
CA CYS A 290 -10.82 14.98 -19.33
C CYS A 290 -11.49 15.09 -17.95
N ILE A 291 -10.73 14.89 -16.87
CA ILE A 291 -11.24 14.97 -15.50
C ILE A 291 -11.87 16.34 -15.25
N ARG A 292 -11.15 17.42 -15.54
CA ARG A 292 -11.65 18.80 -15.37
C ARG A 292 -12.91 19.06 -16.18
N ARG A 293 -13.03 18.50 -17.38
CA ARG A 293 -14.25 18.60 -18.18
C ARG A 293 -15.41 17.86 -17.51
N THR A 294 -15.16 16.65 -17.02
CA THR A 294 -16.16 15.84 -16.32
C THR A 294 -16.64 16.51 -15.04
N LEU A 295 -15.73 17.12 -14.26
CA LEU A 295 -16.06 17.81 -13.01
C LEU A 295 -16.93 19.07 -13.19
N ARG A 296 -17.08 19.61 -14.41
CA ARG A 296 -18.00 20.73 -14.68
C ARG A 296 -19.47 20.31 -14.62
N GLY A 297 -19.75 19.02 -14.84
CA GLY A 297 -21.08 18.44 -14.77
C GLY A 297 -21.22 17.56 -13.54
N ARG A 298 -22.33 17.71 -12.81
CA ARG A 298 -22.68 16.76 -11.74
C ARG A 298 -23.10 15.43 -12.37
N PRO A 299 -22.80 14.26 -11.75
CA PRO A 299 -23.25 12.97 -12.26
C PRO A 299 -24.77 12.90 -12.44
N ALA A 300 -25.24 12.21 -13.48
CA ALA A 300 -26.66 12.02 -13.71
C ALA A 300 -27.34 11.35 -12.50
N GLY A 301 -28.56 11.79 -12.17
CA GLY A 301 -29.29 11.30 -11.01
C GLY A 301 -28.81 11.83 -9.66
N SER A 302 -27.84 12.77 -9.64
CA SER A 302 -27.41 13.45 -8.42
C SER A 302 -28.07 14.83 -8.26
N ALA A 303 -28.19 15.27 -7.01
CA ALA A 303 -28.59 16.62 -6.63
C ALA A 303 -27.45 17.30 -5.85
N PRO A 304 -27.39 18.64 -5.78
CA PRO A 304 -26.46 19.34 -4.88
C PRO A 304 -26.79 19.05 -3.41
N GLY A 305 -25.76 19.08 -2.57
CA GLY A 305 -25.91 18.98 -1.11
C GLY A 305 -25.80 20.33 -0.40
N GLN A 306 -26.00 20.31 0.92
CA GLN A 306 -25.71 21.42 1.81
C GLN A 306 -24.85 20.92 2.97
N VAL A 307 -23.97 21.77 3.49
CA VAL A 307 -23.16 21.45 4.69
C VAL A 307 -24.05 21.25 5.92
N SER A 308 -25.18 21.98 5.99
CA SER A 308 -26.17 21.86 7.06
C SER A 308 -26.93 20.53 7.06
N SER A 309 -26.79 19.70 6.03
CA SER A 309 -27.42 18.37 5.94
C SER A 309 -26.69 17.29 6.74
N GLY A 310 -25.64 17.64 7.48
CA GLY A 310 -24.84 16.71 8.27
C GLY A 310 -24.08 17.42 9.37
N ARG A 311 -23.09 16.74 9.94
CA ARG A 311 -22.29 17.24 11.06
C ARG A 311 -20.82 16.88 10.89
N PHE A 312 -19.95 17.67 11.52
CA PHE A 312 -18.56 17.31 11.70
C PHE A 312 -18.44 16.34 12.88
N SER A 313 -18.10 15.09 12.60
CA SER A 313 -17.76 14.09 13.62
C SER A 313 -16.38 14.34 14.20
N ILE A 314 -15.48 14.91 13.39
CA ILE A 314 -14.18 15.42 13.82
C ILE A 314 -14.03 16.81 13.24
N GLU A 315 -13.84 17.79 14.12
CA GLU A 315 -13.62 19.19 13.73
C GLU A 315 -12.33 19.37 12.94
N ALA A 316 -12.37 20.30 11.99
CA ALA A 316 -11.24 20.59 11.12
C ALA A 316 -10.02 21.10 11.90
N ARG A 317 -8.86 20.48 11.70
CA ARG A 317 -7.57 20.84 12.31
C ARG A 317 -6.43 20.85 11.29
N GLY A 318 -5.32 21.51 11.63
CA GLY A 318 -4.12 21.50 10.80
C GLY A 318 -3.40 20.16 10.80
N GLY A 319 -2.73 19.84 9.69
CA GLY A 319 -1.94 18.62 9.52
C GLY A 319 -0.48 18.75 9.94
N LEU A 320 0.25 17.64 9.82
CA LEU A 320 1.68 17.57 10.12
C LEU A 320 2.52 17.38 8.85
N GLN A 321 3.81 17.69 8.95
CA GLN A 321 4.79 17.28 7.95
C GLN A 321 4.94 15.76 7.97
N ALA A 322 5.18 15.17 6.80
CA ALA A 322 5.59 13.77 6.72
C ALA A 322 7.12 13.68 6.89
N PRO A 323 7.64 13.07 7.98
CA PRO A 323 9.08 13.02 8.21
C PRO A 323 9.81 12.21 7.13
N GLU A 324 11.06 12.58 6.87
CA GLU A 324 11.96 11.97 5.89
C GLU A 324 13.31 11.67 6.53
N GLY A 325 14.11 10.82 5.89
CA GLY A 325 15.34 10.30 6.45
C GLY A 325 15.05 9.25 7.52
N TYR A 326 15.85 9.22 8.58
CA TYR A 326 15.66 8.32 9.71
C TYR A 326 14.45 8.73 10.56
N VAL A 327 13.30 8.12 10.27
CA VAL A 327 12.08 8.24 11.07
C VAL A 327 12.23 7.45 12.37
N LEU A 328 12.83 6.25 12.28
CA LEU A 328 13.23 5.41 13.42
C LEU A 328 14.73 5.09 13.37
N GLY A 329 15.38 5.02 14.53
CA GLY A 329 16.79 4.65 14.63
C GLY A 329 17.75 5.64 13.94
N PRO A 330 18.92 5.21 13.41
CA PRO A 330 19.45 3.86 13.45
C PRO A 330 19.96 3.50 14.85
N ARG A 331 19.82 2.24 15.23
CA ARG A 331 20.40 1.68 16.46
C ARG A 331 20.91 0.26 16.22
N GLY A 332 21.83 -0.20 17.06
CA GLY A 332 22.22 -1.60 17.09
C GLY A 332 21.14 -2.46 17.77
N SER A 333 21.14 -3.75 17.45
CA SER A 333 20.37 -4.74 18.19
C SER A 333 20.89 -4.86 19.62
N THR A 334 19.96 -5.09 20.56
CA THR A 334 20.29 -5.41 21.94
C THR A 334 20.62 -6.90 22.13
N VAL A 335 20.41 -7.71 21.09
CA VAL A 335 20.72 -9.15 21.08
C VAL A 335 22.21 -9.35 20.87
N ALA A 336 22.83 -10.20 21.70
CA ALA A 336 24.25 -10.51 21.62
C ALA A 336 24.60 -11.11 20.25
N GLY A 337 25.57 -10.51 19.55
CA GLY A 337 25.95 -10.92 18.20
C GLY A 337 24.93 -10.58 17.12
N GLY A 338 23.94 -9.73 17.42
CA GLY A 338 23.02 -9.12 16.46
C GLY A 338 23.68 -8.02 15.62
N LEU A 339 22.89 -7.26 14.87
CA LEU A 339 23.40 -6.16 14.03
C LEU A 339 23.94 -5.00 14.89
N THR A 340 25.12 -4.49 14.55
CA THR A 340 25.65 -3.26 15.14
C THR A 340 24.98 -2.03 14.52
N VAL A 341 25.08 -0.86 15.17
CA VAL A 341 24.54 0.38 14.62
C VAL A 341 25.19 0.75 13.27
N ASP A 342 26.47 0.45 13.09
CA ASP A 342 27.19 0.77 11.85
C ASP A 342 26.78 -0.16 10.70
N GLU A 343 26.52 -1.44 10.98
CA GLU A 343 25.94 -2.36 10.00
C GLU A 343 24.51 -1.94 9.62
N VAL A 344 23.70 -1.50 10.58
CA VAL A 344 22.36 -0.96 10.30
C VAL A 344 22.46 0.27 9.39
N ARG A 345 23.38 1.21 9.66
CA ARG A 345 23.63 2.35 8.77
C ARG A 345 24.08 1.91 7.39
N GLN A 346 25.04 1.00 7.30
CA GLN A 346 25.56 0.49 6.04
C GLN A 346 24.47 -0.13 5.15
N ILE A 347 23.57 -0.94 5.73
CA ILE A 347 22.46 -1.55 4.99
C ILE A 347 21.51 -0.46 4.46
N ILE A 348 21.21 0.55 5.28
CA ILE A 348 20.36 1.68 4.86
C ILE A 348 21.02 2.48 3.73
N ASP A 349 22.28 2.90 3.91
CA ASP A 349 23.01 3.71 2.94
C ASP A 349 23.11 2.98 1.59
N ARG A 350 23.45 1.68 1.61
CA ARG A 350 23.50 0.86 0.40
C ARG A 350 22.13 0.71 -0.26
N SER A 351 21.07 0.51 0.53
CA SER A 351 19.69 0.42 0.00
C SER A 351 19.28 1.73 -0.68
N VAL A 352 19.61 2.89 -0.08
CA VAL A 352 19.35 4.21 -0.65
C VAL A 352 20.14 4.42 -1.95
N ASP A 353 21.42 4.06 -1.97
CA ASP A 353 22.27 4.16 -3.17
C ASP A 353 21.79 3.29 -4.34
N VAL A 354 21.27 2.11 -4.04
CA VAL A 354 20.66 1.22 -5.04
C VAL A 354 19.34 1.83 -5.53
N ALA A 355 18.49 2.32 -4.63
CA ALA A 355 17.22 2.94 -4.99
C ALA A 355 17.41 4.17 -5.90
N PHE A 356 18.40 5.02 -5.63
CA PHE A 356 18.72 6.18 -6.48
C PHE A 356 19.20 5.83 -7.89
N ARG A 357 19.72 4.62 -8.11
CA ARG A 357 20.10 4.14 -9.44
C ARG A 357 19.01 3.30 -10.10
N THR A 358 18.03 2.84 -9.34
CA THR A 358 16.94 2.00 -9.80
C THR A 358 15.86 2.85 -10.49
N ARG A 359 15.41 2.42 -11.67
CA ARG A 359 14.30 3.04 -12.39
C ARG A 359 12.98 2.82 -11.66
N ALA A 360 12.34 3.93 -11.30
CA ALA A 360 11.02 3.98 -10.68
C ALA A 360 9.93 3.36 -11.56
N MET A 361 8.89 2.84 -10.91
CA MET A 361 7.73 2.26 -11.59
C MET A 361 6.56 3.26 -11.64
N ILE A 362 6.34 4.01 -10.57
CA ILE A 362 5.13 4.83 -10.39
C ILE A 362 5.40 6.33 -10.43
N ARG A 363 6.51 6.75 -11.04
CA ARG A 363 6.97 8.15 -11.08
C ARG A 363 7.06 8.65 -12.51
N LEU A 364 6.77 9.94 -12.68
CA LEU A 364 6.76 10.62 -13.98
C LEU A 364 7.65 11.88 -13.98
N PRO A 365 8.33 12.22 -15.10
CA PRO A 365 8.39 11.46 -16.35
C PRO A 365 9.03 10.07 -16.17
N ILE A 366 9.00 9.19 -17.17
CA ILE A 366 9.71 7.90 -17.05
C ILE A 366 11.20 8.11 -16.80
N ASN A 367 11.88 7.07 -16.33
CA ASN A 367 13.32 7.08 -16.06
C ASN A 367 13.73 7.94 -14.86
N GLN A 368 12.85 8.09 -13.87
CA GLN A 368 13.16 8.70 -12.59
C GLN A 368 13.77 7.66 -11.63
N PRO A 369 14.60 8.08 -10.68
CA PRO A 369 15.04 7.23 -9.59
C PRO A 369 13.88 6.81 -8.69
N ALA A 370 13.91 5.56 -8.23
CA ALA A 370 12.98 5.06 -7.24
C ALA A 370 13.12 5.82 -5.91
N ARG A 371 12.06 5.84 -5.12
CA ARG A 371 12.06 6.30 -3.73
C ARG A 371 11.38 5.25 -2.87
N MET A 372 12.12 4.82 -1.86
CA MET A 372 11.73 3.73 -1.00
C MET A 372 11.65 4.17 0.46
N THR A 373 10.89 3.42 1.22
CA THR A 373 11.01 3.33 2.67
C THR A 373 11.69 2.00 3.00
N ILE A 374 12.70 2.05 3.85
CA ILE A 374 13.56 0.91 4.20
C ILE A 374 13.47 0.67 5.70
N GLY A 375 13.07 -0.52 6.09
CA GLY A 375 12.94 -0.97 7.48
C GLY A 375 13.89 -2.10 7.80
N ILE A 376 14.49 -2.09 8.99
CA ILE A 376 15.35 -3.17 9.49
C ILE A 376 14.82 -3.62 10.85
N SER A 377 14.62 -4.92 11.02
CA SER A 377 14.29 -5.54 12.31
C SER A 377 15.39 -6.47 12.79
N ASP A 378 15.48 -6.68 14.10
CA ASP A 378 16.35 -7.69 14.71
C ASP A 378 15.64 -8.99 15.07
N GLU A 379 16.34 -9.85 15.82
CA GLU A 379 15.87 -11.18 16.23
C GLU A 379 14.68 -11.17 17.21
N THR A 380 14.39 -10.03 17.82
CA THR A 380 13.21 -9.85 18.67
C THR A 380 12.07 -9.20 17.89
N GLY A 381 12.27 -8.89 16.61
CA GLY A 381 11.35 -8.06 15.83
C GLY A 381 11.40 -6.58 16.13
N ALA A 382 12.34 -6.14 16.98
CA ALA A 382 12.48 -4.74 17.29
C ALA A 382 13.02 -4.01 16.04
N ILE A 383 12.42 -2.88 15.69
CA ILE A 383 12.80 -2.08 14.54
C ILE A 383 14.06 -1.28 14.91
N LEU A 384 15.15 -1.57 14.21
CA LEU A 384 16.46 -0.95 14.37
C LEU A 384 16.57 0.35 13.56
N ALA A 385 15.91 0.41 12.42
CA ALA A 385 15.83 1.60 11.59
C ALA A 385 14.57 1.61 10.72
N LEU A 386 14.08 2.82 10.45
CA LEU A 386 13.13 3.10 9.38
C LEU A 386 13.61 4.38 8.69
N TYR A 387 14.09 4.22 7.46
CA TYR A 387 14.52 5.33 6.62
C TYR A 387 13.51 5.56 5.50
N ARG A 388 12.84 6.72 5.49
CA ARG A 388 11.97 7.13 4.38
C ARG A 388 12.75 8.07 3.47
N MET A 389 13.07 7.64 2.25
CA MET A 389 13.67 8.54 1.26
C MET A 389 12.77 9.75 1.01
N PRO A 390 13.33 10.91 0.58
CA PRO A 390 12.52 12.04 0.16
C PRO A 390 11.47 11.63 -0.88
N ASP A 391 10.21 12.01 -0.67
CA ASP A 391 9.05 11.58 -1.50
C ASP A 391 8.78 10.06 -1.53
N GLY A 392 9.38 9.26 -0.67
CA GLY A 392 8.99 7.86 -0.48
C GLY A 392 7.51 7.79 -0.07
N THR A 393 6.74 6.86 -0.63
CA THR A 393 5.32 6.73 -0.29
C THR A 393 5.15 6.44 1.20
N VAL A 394 4.11 7.01 1.82
CA VAL A 394 3.95 6.90 3.28
C VAL A 394 3.39 5.55 3.70
N PHE A 395 2.56 4.92 2.86
CA PHE A 395 2.04 3.57 3.12
C PHE A 395 3.17 2.57 3.35
N SER A 396 4.32 2.81 2.71
CA SER A 396 5.50 1.97 2.76
C SER A 396 6.20 1.97 4.11
N SER A 397 5.88 2.90 5.01
CA SER A 397 6.48 2.94 6.36
C SER A 397 6.07 1.74 7.19
N ASP A 398 4.77 1.46 7.26
CA ASP A 398 4.23 0.27 7.96
C ASP A 398 4.70 -1.00 7.25
N VAL A 399 4.60 -0.99 5.93
CA VAL A 399 4.95 -2.13 5.08
C VAL A 399 6.40 -2.54 5.23
N ALA A 400 7.36 -1.59 5.17
CA ALA A 400 8.78 -1.92 5.23
C ALA A 400 9.16 -2.52 6.59
N MET A 401 8.59 -2.00 7.69
CA MET A 401 8.81 -2.57 9.03
C MET A 401 8.21 -3.98 9.16
N THR A 402 6.97 -4.18 8.72
CA THR A 402 6.30 -5.49 8.77
C THR A 402 7.01 -6.51 7.88
N LYS A 403 7.41 -6.11 6.66
CA LYS A 403 8.22 -6.92 5.74
C LYS A 403 9.54 -7.39 6.38
N ALA A 404 10.23 -6.51 7.10
CA ALA A 404 11.45 -6.84 7.83
C ALA A 404 11.19 -7.90 8.91
N ARG A 405 10.16 -7.69 9.75
CA ARG A 405 9.74 -8.66 10.78
C ARG A 405 9.36 -10.01 10.17
N ASN A 406 8.53 -10.03 9.14
CA ASN A 406 8.10 -11.25 8.46
C ASN A 406 9.29 -12.03 7.87
N ALA A 407 10.24 -11.34 7.21
CA ALA A 407 11.42 -11.98 6.65
C ALA A 407 12.23 -12.71 7.73
N TYR A 408 12.44 -12.08 8.89
CA TYR A 408 13.10 -12.73 10.02
C TYR A 408 12.27 -13.90 10.56
N TYR A 409 11.03 -13.65 11.01
CA TYR A 409 10.20 -14.66 11.69
C TYR A 409 10.03 -15.93 10.89
N PHE A 410 9.65 -15.81 9.61
CA PHE A 410 9.38 -16.98 8.78
C PHE A 410 10.64 -17.70 8.30
N SER A 411 11.83 -17.09 8.47
CA SER A 411 13.11 -17.72 8.18
C SER A 411 13.74 -18.47 9.37
N THR A 412 13.14 -18.35 10.56
CA THR A 412 13.55 -19.12 11.75
C THR A 412 13.13 -20.58 11.64
N ARG A 413 13.66 -21.45 12.52
CA ARG A 413 13.20 -22.85 12.59
C ARG A 413 11.73 -22.91 12.98
N GLU A 414 11.34 -22.11 13.96
CA GLU A 414 9.96 -21.97 14.45
C GLU A 414 9.04 -21.49 13.34
N GLY A 415 9.51 -20.54 12.53
CA GLY A 415 8.78 -20.02 11.37
C GLY A 415 8.57 -21.06 10.28
N TYR A 416 9.60 -21.81 9.94
CA TYR A 416 9.48 -22.95 9.04
C TYR A 416 8.47 -23.98 9.55
N GLU A 417 8.52 -24.36 10.83
CA GLU A 417 7.57 -25.33 11.41
C GLU A 417 6.13 -24.81 11.42
N ALA A 418 5.94 -23.52 11.71
CA ALA A 418 4.62 -22.88 11.62
C ALA A 418 4.07 -22.94 10.19
N LEU A 419 4.86 -22.50 9.19
CA LEU A 419 4.46 -22.52 7.79
C LEU A 419 4.24 -23.94 7.25
N ARG A 420 5.08 -24.90 7.66
CA ARG A 420 4.90 -26.32 7.30
C ARG A 420 3.62 -26.88 7.88
N THR A 421 3.34 -26.59 9.15
CA THR A 421 2.12 -27.05 9.84
C THR A 421 0.87 -26.49 9.17
N ILE A 422 0.88 -25.21 8.79
CA ILE A 422 -0.23 -24.57 8.08
C ILE A 422 -0.45 -25.26 6.72
N ALA A 423 0.62 -25.45 5.94
CA ALA A 423 0.55 -26.08 4.63
C ALA A 423 0.03 -27.54 4.68
N GLN A 424 0.42 -28.30 5.71
CA GLN A 424 0.01 -29.70 5.88
C GLN A 424 -1.43 -29.85 6.39
N ASN A 425 -1.92 -28.86 7.15
CA ASN A 425 -3.22 -28.89 7.82
C ASN A 425 -4.22 -27.92 7.22
N SER A 426 -3.94 -27.35 6.04
CA SER A 426 -4.87 -26.45 5.38
C SER A 426 -6.22 -27.12 5.17
N ALA A 427 -7.29 -26.36 5.41
CA ALA A 427 -8.65 -26.81 5.20
C ALA A 427 -9.04 -26.88 3.70
N ARG A 428 -8.23 -26.27 2.82
CA ARG A 428 -8.54 -26.06 1.40
C ARG A 428 -7.73 -26.99 0.49
N GLU A 429 -6.41 -27.00 0.64
CA GLU A 429 -5.53 -27.89 -0.14
C GLU A 429 -4.30 -28.23 0.70
N LYS A 430 -3.92 -29.51 0.74
CA LYS A 430 -2.81 -29.98 1.58
C LYS A 430 -1.54 -30.04 0.77
N TYR A 431 -0.48 -29.50 1.33
CA TYR A 431 0.84 -29.50 0.70
C TYR A 431 1.88 -30.22 1.56
N THR A 432 2.78 -30.92 0.89
CA THR A 432 4.04 -31.37 1.47
C THR A 432 5.16 -30.45 0.99
N TRP A 433 6.09 -30.09 1.88
CA TRP A 433 7.19 -29.19 1.58
C TRP A 433 8.50 -29.97 1.59
N THR A 434 9.17 -30.07 0.44
CA THR A 434 10.33 -30.96 0.25
C THR A 434 11.46 -30.29 -0.54
N PRO A 435 12.73 -30.61 -0.26
CA PRO A 435 13.19 -31.32 0.94
C PRO A 435 12.96 -30.49 2.21
N ASP A 436 13.17 -31.10 3.37
CA ASP A 436 13.33 -30.34 4.61
C ASP A 436 14.61 -29.47 4.52
N PRO A 437 14.63 -28.28 5.15
CA PRO A 437 15.86 -27.48 5.25
C PRO A 437 16.92 -28.23 6.08
N PRO A 438 18.20 -27.81 6.01
CA PRO A 438 19.26 -28.37 6.84
C PRO A 438 18.85 -28.49 8.33
N PRO A 439 19.30 -29.55 9.06
CA PRO A 439 18.84 -29.83 10.42
C PRO A 439 18.92 -28.62 11.36
N GLY A 440 17.83 -28.36 12.08
CA GLY A 440 17.73 -27.24 13.03
C GLY A 440 17.59 -25.85 12.37
N ARG A 441 17.45 -25.78 11.05
CA ARG A 441 17.25 -24.53 10.30
C ARG A 441 15.82 -24.41 9.78
N GLY A 442 15.45 -23.18 9.38
CA GLY A 442 14.34 -22.89 8.49
C GLY A 442 14.87 -22.49 7.11
N TRP A 443 14.00 -22.57 6.10
CA TRP A 443 14.27 -21.96 4.79
C TRP A 443 14.34 -20.43 4.93
N ALA A 444 15.19 -19.77 4.17
CA ALA A 444 15.22 -18.31 4.06
C ALA A 444 14.02 -17.84 3.22
N ILE A 445 13.05 -17.20 3.88
CA ILE A 445 11.77 -16.78 3.32
C ILE A 445 11.77 -15.26 3.07
N THR A 446 11.25 -14.84 1.92
CA THR A 446 11.02 -13.43 1.58
C THR A 446 9.52 -13.12 1.56
N ALA A 447 9.18 -11.83 1.53
CA ALA A 447 7.80 -11.41 1.29
C ALA A 447 7.29 -11.89 -0.08
N ARG A 448 8.17 -12.12 -1.08
CA ARG A 448 7.76 -12.73 -2.36
C ARG A 448 7.33 -14.18 -2.16
N THR A 449 8.07 -14.94 -1.38
CA THR A 449 7.73 -16.33 -1.07
C THR A 449 6.37 -16.41 -0.38
N ILE A 450 6.17 -15.58 0.66
CA ILE A 450 4.92 -15.50 1.43
C ILE A 450 3.75 -15.09 0.54
N SER A 451 3.92 -14.04 -0.25
CA SER A 451 2.93 -13.56 -1.22
C SER A 451 2.52 -14.65 -2.19
N PHE A 452 3.49 -15.32 -2.82
CA PHE A 452 3.26 -16.34 -3.85
C PHE A 452 2.45 -17.54 -3.31
N ALA A 453 2.75 -17.98 -2.09
CA ALA A 453 2.08 -19.10 -1.44
C ALA A 453 0.82 -18.71 -0.66
N GLY A 454 0.56 -17.42 -0.47
CA GLY A 454 -0.63 -16.87 0.18
C GLY A 454 -1.74 -16.45 -0.78
N GLN A 455 -1.64 -16.81 -2.07
CA GLN A 455 -2.65 -16.45 -3.06
C GLN A 455 -3.86 -17.41 -3.04
N PRO A 456 -5.06 -16.92 -3.40
CA PRO A 456 -6.25 -17.75 -3.62
C PRO A 456 -6.14 -18.66 -4.85
N LEU A 457 -5.25 -18.33 -5.80
CA LEU A 457 -4.91 -19.15 -6.96
C LEU A 457 -3.47 -19.64 -6.85
N PHE A 458 -3.25 -20.95 -7.00
CA PHE A 458 -1.94 -21.56 -6.87
C PHE A 458 -1.67 -22.66 -7.92
N PRO A 459 -0.53 -22.55 -8.64
CA PRO A 459 0.32 -21.36 -8.76
C PRO A 459 -0.45 -20.08 -9.13
N PRO A 460 0.02 -18.88 -8.72
CA PRO A 460 -0.66 -17.63 -9.02
C PRO A 460 -0.95 -17.45 -10.51
N GLY A 461 -2.19 -17.07 -10.83
CA GLY A 461 -2.67 -16.84 -12.20
C GLY A 461 -3.07 -18.10 -12.97
N ILE A 462 -3.30 -19.22 -12.29
CA ILE A 462 -3.90 -20.42 -12.88
C ILE A 462 -5.28 -20.61 -12.26
N ASP A 463 -6.32 -20.23 -13.00
CA ASP A 463 -7.69 -20.15 -12.51
C ASP A 463 -8.34 -21.53 -12.48
N ARG A 464 -7.92 -22.42 -13.38
CA ARG A 464 -8.45 -23.79 -13.52
C ARG A 464 -9.95 -23.80 -13.81
N ALA A 465 -10.42 -22.81 -14.58
CA ALA A 465 -11.82 -22.68 -14.99
C ALA A 465 -12.21 -23.61 -16.16
N GLU A 466 -11.24 -24.19 -16.85
CA GLU A 466 -11.43 -25.23 -17.87
C GLU A 466 -10.62 -26.48 -17.47
N GLU A 467 -11.23 -27.66 -17.56
CA GLU A 467 -10.55 -28.95 -17.37
C GLU A 467 -9.53 -29.16 -18.51
N LEU A 468 -8.31 -28.67 -18.34
CA LEU A 468 -7.20 -28.96 -19.26
C LEU A 468 -6.64 -30.37 -19.02
N GLU A 469 -6.81 -30.89 -17.80
CA GLU A 469 -6.52 -32.27 -17.38
C GLU A 469 -7.66 -32.78 -16.47
N GLU A 470 -7.83 -34.11 -16.35
CA GLU A 470 -8.88 -34.81 -15.58
C GLU A 470 -8.92 -34.46 -14.07
N ARG A 471 -8.06 -33.54 -13.59
CA ARG A 471 -7.87 -33.13 -12.18
C ARG A 471 -7.84 -31.60 -11.97
N ASP A 472 -8.23 -30.84 -13.00
CA ASP A 472 -8.28 -29.38 -13.00
C ASP A 472 -9.74 -28.88 -12.97
N ASP A 473 -10.48 -29.29 -11.93
CA ASP A 473 -11.92 -29.04 -11.79
C ASP A 473 -12.27 -27.81 -10.91
N HIS A 474 -11.30 -27.22 -10.21
CA HIS A 474 -11.51 -26.02 -9.38
C HIS A 474 -10.21 -25.24 -9.09
N PRO A 475 -10.31 -23.92 -8.82
CA PRO A 475 -9.20 -23.12 -8.32
C PRO A 475 -8.62 -23.70 -7.03
N ARG A 476 -7.29 -23.73 -6.91
CA ARG A 476 -6.60 -24.25 -5.73
C ARG A 476 -5.86 -23.13 -5.00
N PRO A 477 -6.19 -22.87 -3.72
CA PRO A 477 -5.46 -21.90 -2.92
C PRO A 477 -4.04 -22.35 -2.60
N GLY A 478 -3.16 -21.36 -2.38
CA GLY A 478 -1.77 -21.61 -2.01
C GLY A 478 -1.63 -22.18 -0.60
N PRO A 479 -0.46 -22.78 -0.29
CA PRO A 479 -0.23 -23.48 0.97
C PRO A 479 -0.41 -22.61 2.21
N TRP A 480 -0.35 -21.28 2.09
CA TRP A 480 -0.51 -20.32 3.18
C TRP A 480 -1.71 -19.39 2.98
N PHE A 481 -2.66 -19.74 2.11
CA PHE A 481 -3.88 -18.95 1.96
C PHE A 481 -4.72 -18.94 3.26
N ASP A 482 -4.74 -20.03 4.03
CA ASP A 482 -5.39 -20.04 5.35
C ASP A 482 -4.74 -19.05 6.34
N LEU A 483 -3.43 -18.83 6.21
CA LEU A 483 -2.72 -17.80 6.99
C LEU A 483 -3.09 -16.38 6.51
N TYR A 484 -3.23 -16.17 5.20
CA TYR A 484 -3.76 -14.92 4.64
C TYR A 484 -5.15 -14.59 5.19
N LEU A 485 -6.05 -15.56 5.18
CA LEU A 485 -7.41 -15.40 5.72
C LEU A 485 -7.37 -15.07 7.21
N TYR A 486 -6.54 -15.78 7.99
CA TYR A 486 -6.39 -15.52 9.40
C TYR A 486 -5.85 -14.11 9.68
N ASP A 487 -4.78 -13.69 9.01
CA ASP A 487 -4.17 -12.36 9.17
C ASP A 487 -5.16 -11.25 8.76
N THR A 488 -5.96 -11.48 7.72
CA THR A 488 -7.00 -10.52 7.29
C THR A 488 -8.06 -10.34 8.39
N LYS A 489 -8.49 -11.43 9.04
CA LYS A 489 -9.46 -11.40 10.16
C LYS A 489 -8.89 -10.87 11.46
N ASN A 490 -7.61 -11.10 11.68
CA ASN A 490 -6.91 -10.83 12.92
C ASN A 490 -5.76 -9.87 12.60
N PRO A 491 -6.05 -8.56 12.45
CA PRO A 491 -5.03 -7.58 12.12
C PRO A 491 -3.97 -7.54 13.22
N CYS A 492 -2.74 -7.23 12.82
CA CYS A 492 -1.58 -7.18 13.71
C CYS A 492 -1.16 -8.54 14.25
N THR A 493 -1.51 -9.64 13.59
CA THR A 493 -1.14 -10.99 14.00
C THR A 493 -0.34 -11.71 12.92
N GLU A 494 0.77 -12.32 13.30
CA GLU A 494 1.62 -13.10 12.40
C GLU A 494 1.13 -14.56 12.36
N GLY A 495 -0.19 -14.72 12.32
CA GLY A 495 -0.88 -16.01 12.36
C GLY A 495 -1.40 -16.43 13.73
N PRO A 496 -2.09 -17.59 13.79
CA PRO A 496 -2.66 -18.10 15.02
C PRO A 496 -1.60 -18.54 16.03
N GLY A 497 -1.94 -18.47 17.32
CA GLY A 497 -1.15 -19.08 18.39
C GLY A 497 -1.83 -18.98 19.75
N ALA A 498 -1.20 -19.56 20.79
CA ALA A 498 -1.81 -19.70 22.11
C ALA A 498 -1.98 -18.37 22.88
N SER A 499 -1.56 -17.22 22.35
CA SER A 499 -1.87 -15.89 22.92
C SER A 499 -3.28 -15.48 22.53
N ARG A 500 -3.96 -14.70 23.39
CA ARG A 500 -5.24 -14.07 23.02
C ARG A 500 -4.99 -13.12 21.84
N GLY A 501 -5.26 -13.61 20.64
CA GLY A 501 -5.22 -12.85 19.40
C GLY A 501 -3.87 -12.81 18.67
N GLY A 502 -2.96 -13.80 18.79
CA GLY A 502 -1.74 -13.82 17.95
C GLY A 502 -0.79 -15.00 18.19
N ASN A 503 0.32 -15.07 17.45
CA ASN A 503 1.36 -16.11 17.58
C ASN A 503 2.42 -15.75 18.65
N ARG A 504 2.58 -16.58 19.69
CA ARG A 504 3.55 -16.32 20.78
C ARG A 504 5.02 -16.48 20.36
N ALA A 505 5.30 -17.19 19.28
CA ALA A 505 6.66 -17.39 18.78
C ALA A 505 7.24 -16.10 18.18
N TYR A 506 6.39 -15.13 17.84
CA TYR A 506 6.78 -13.89 17.20
C TYR A 506 6.47 -12.74 18.17
N LEU A 507 7.52 -12.11 18.67
CA LEU A 507 7.39 -10.88 19.47
C LEU A 507 6.96 -9.72 18.56
N ASN A 508 6.63 -8.55 19.11
CA ASN A 508 6.46 -7.30 18.36
C ASN A 508 5.62 -7.44 17.07
N GLN A 509 4.42 -7.98 17.22
CA GLN A 509 3.54 -8.35 16.12
C GLN A 509 2.93 -7.15 15.38
N SER A 510 2.86 -7.26 14.06
CA SER A 510 2.43 -6.22 13.11
C SER A 510 1.68 -6.79 11.91
N GLY A 511 1.32 -8.08 11.93
CA GLY A 511 0.64 -8.75 10.83
C GLY A 511 1.59 -9.19 9.73
N ILE A 512 1.01 -9.54 8.58
CA ILE A 512 1.76 -10.03 7.41
C ILE A 512 1.57 -9.10 6.21
N VAL A 513 2.66 -8.80 5.51
CA VAL A 513 2.61 -8.16 4.19
C VAL A 513 2.67 -9.23 3.10
N TRP A 514 1.67 -9.20 2.20
CA TRP A 514 1.43 -10.23 1.19
C TRP A 514 1.93 -9.86 -0.21
N PHE A 515 2.96 -9.02 -0.31
CA PHE A 515 3.59 -8.64 -1.57
C PHE A 515 5.12 -8.43 -1.43
N PRO A 516 5.91 -8.61 -2.52
CA PRO A 516 7.38 -8.71 -2.50
C PRO A 516 8.11 -7.48 -1.94
N GLY A 517 9.40 -7.63 -1.62
CA GLY A 517 10.26 -6.53 -1.14
C GLY A 517 10.94 -6.75 0.21
N SER A 518 11.39 -7.96 0.51
CA SER A 518 12.12 -8.21 1.77
C SER A 518 13.10 -9.36 1.67
N VAL A 519 14.11 -9.35 2.53
CA VAL A 519 15.07 -10.44 2.67
C VAL A 519 15.44 -10.66 4.14
N PRO A 520 15.63 -11.90 4.58
CA PRO A 520 16.19 -12.18 5.89
C PRO A 520 17.69 -11.88 5.91
N LEU A 521 18.19 -11.40 7.04
CA LEU A 521 19.60 -11.06 7.24
C LEU A 521 20.29 -12.16 8.04
N TYR A 522 21.44 -12.64 7.57
CA TYR A 522 22.18 -13.77 8.14
C TYR A 522 23.60 -13.41 8.53
N ARG A 523 24.11 -14.10 9.55
CA ARG A 523 25.53 -14.12 9.92
C ARG A 523 25.92 -15.54 10.34
N GLY A 524 26.91 -16.12 9.65
CA GLY A 524 27.36 -17.49 9.94
C GLY A 524 26.23 -18.53 9.85
N GLY A 525 25.31 -18.36 8.90
CA GLY A 525 24.15 -19.25 8.72
C GLY A 525 23.04 -19.13 9.77
N ARG A 526 23.14 -18.18 10.71
CA ARG A 526 22.08 -17.83 11.66
C ARG A 526 21.31 -16.58 11.17
N PRO A 527 19.97 -16.59 11.12
CA PRO A 527 19.21 -15.38 10.87
C PRO A 527 19.35 -14.42 12.07
N ILE A 528 19.63 -13.15 11.80
CA ILE A 528 19.90 -12.11 12.81
C ILE A 528 18.96 -10.90 12.69
N GLY A 529 17.98 -10.98 11.79
CA GLY A 529 17.05 -9.89 11.51
C GLY A 529 16.48 -9.97 10.10
N GLY A 530 15.87 -8.90 9.66
CA GLY A 530 15.29 -8.77 8.33
C GLY A 530 15.40 -7.36 7.78
N LEU A 531 15.45 -7.27 6.46
CA LEU A 531 15.38 -6.02 5.69
C LEU A 531 14.07 -6.04 4.91
N GLY A 532 13.27 -4.98 5.06
CA GLY A 532 12.07 -4.75 4.28
C GLY A 532 12.17 -3.44 3.51
N VAL A 533 11.77 -3.45 2.24
CA VAL A 533 11.77 -2.30 1.34
C VAL A 533 10.38 -2.16 0.73
N SER A 534 9.90 -0.93 0.62
CA SER A 534 8.67 -0.63 -0.10
C SER A 534 8.67 0.79 -0.63
N GLY A 535 8.16 1.04 -1.84
CA GLY A 535 7.88 2.40 -2.29
C GLY A 535 7.35 2.52 -3.71
N ASP A 536 8.12 2.00 -4.67
CA ASP A 536 7.84 2.14 -6.10
C ASP A 536 7.16 0.88 -6.68
N GLY A 537 7.93 -0.05 -7.25
CA GLY A 537 7.43 -1.31 -7.80
C GLY A 537 8.01 -2.51 -7.05
N VAL A 538 7.28 -3.63 -7.04
CA VAL A 538 7.64 -4.79 -6.20
C VAL A 538 8.91 -5.51 -6.67
N GLU A 539 9.22 -5.50 -7.97
CA GLU A 539 10.53 -5.93 -8.47
C GLU A 539 11.65 -4.94 -8.09
N GLN A 540 11.37 -3.64 -8.02
CA GLN A 540 12.33 -2.66 -7.50
C GLN A 540 12.57 -2.86 -6.00
N ASP A 541 11.51 -3.16 -5.22
CA ASP A 541 11.63 -3.46 -3.79
C ASP A 541 12.55 -4.68 -3.56
N ASP A 542 12.38 -5.75 -4.34
CA ASP A 542 13.24 -6.93 -4.29
C ASP A 542 14.68 -6.62 -4.69
N TYR A 543 14.88 -5.83 -5.75
CA TYR A 543 16.20 -5.44 -6.21
C TYR A 543 16.97 -4.63 -5.17
N VAL A 544 16.31 -3.65 -4.55
CA VAL A 544 16.89 -2.86 -3.46
C VAL A 544 17.14 -3.73 -2.23
N SER A 545 16.23 -4.64 -1.87
CA SER A 545 16.41 -5.56 -0.74
C SER A 545 17.61 -6.49 -0.94
N GLN A 546 17.76 -7.06 -2.14
CA GLN A 546 18.87 -7.96 -2.47
C GLN A 546 20.22 -7.26 -2.40
N LEU A 547 20.35 -6.09 -3.05
CA LEU A 547 21.64 -5.40 -3.09
C LEU A 547 21.94 -4.63 -1.81
N GLY A 548 20.93 -4.09 -1.13
CA GLY A 548 21.05 -3.41 0.16
C GLY A 548 21.59 -4.30 1.27
N SER A 549 21.32 -5.60 1.21
CA SER A 549 21.71 -6.61 2.21
C SER A 549 23.03 -7.34 1.90
N GLU A 550 23.82 -6.88 0.92
CA GLU A 550 25.09 -7.53 0.58
C GLU A 550 26.01 -7.67 1.82
N GLY A 551 26.54 -8.88 2.03
CA GLY A 551 27.27 -9.28 3.23
C GLY A 551 26.41 -9.94 4.32
N PHE A 552 25.09 -9.92 4.17
CA PHE A 552 24.12 -10.51 5.11
C PHE A 552 23.15 -11.49 4.43
N HIS A 553 23.47 -11.97 3.24
CA HIS A 553 22.62 -12.95 2.55
C HIS A 553 22.60 -14.30 3.27
N PRO A 554 21.49 -15.05 3.17
CA PRO A 554 21.50 -16.44 3.62
C PRO A 554 22.54 -17.26 2.85
N PRO A 555 23.13 -18.29 3.48
CA PRO A 555 23.82 -19.34 2.74
C PRO A 555 22.93 -19.89 1.61
N ASP A 556 23.52 -20.19 0.45
CA ASP A 556 22.77 -20.63 -0.73
C ASP A 556 21.91 -21.87 -0.45
N GLU A 557 22.42 -22.81 0.34
CA GLU A 557 21.71 -24.03 0.77
C GLU A 557 20.47 -23.77 1.62
N LEU A 558 20.33 -22.59 2.23
CA LEU A 558 19.15 -22.19 3.01
C LEU A 558 18.11 -21.45 2.18
N ARG A 559 18.36 -21.14 0.91
CA ARG A 559 17.36 -20.41 0.11
C ARG A 559 16.14 -21.28 -0.18
N VAL A 560 14.95 -20.71 -0.01
CA VAL A 560 13.69 -21.43 -0.20
C VAL A 560 13.46 -21.92 -1.63
N ASP A 561 14.11 -21.30 -2.62
CA ASP A 561 14.06 -21.77 -4.01
C ASP A 561 14.83 -23.07 -4.26
N ASN A 562 15.46 -23.66 -3.24
CA ASN A 562 15.91 -25.06 -3.23
C ASN A 562 14.81 -26.06 -2.84
N SER A 563 13.59 -25.60 -2.58
CA SER A 563 12.47 -26.42 -2.14
C SER A 563 11.26 -26.30 -3.07
N VAL A 564 10.35 -27.28 -2.97
CA VAL A 564 9.09 -27.33 -3.69
C VAL A 564 7.93 -27.63 -2.74
N MET A 565 6.77 -27.08 -3.06
CA MET A 565 5.48 -27.46 -2.48
C MET A 565 4.84 -28.49 -3.40
N VAL A 566 4.43 -29.63 -2.84
CA VAL A 566 3.77 -30.71 -3.58
C VAL A 566 2.34 -30.86 -3.07
N ASP A 567 1.36 -30.68 -3.95
CA ASP A 567 -0.06 -30.79 -3.60
C ASP A 567 -0.53 -32.25 -3.45
N SER A 568 -1.78 -32.44 -3.01
CA SER A 568 -2.40 -33.76 -2.87
C SER A 568 -2.47 -34.58 -4.17
N SER A 569 -2.33 -33.93 -5.32
CA SER A 569 -2.32 -34.55 -6.65
C SER A 569 -0.92 -34.89 -7.15
N GLY A 570 0.13 -34.60 -6.37
CA GLY A 570 1.53 -34.88 -6.69
C GLY A 570 2.21 -33.83 -7.56
N ARG A 571 1.56 -32.69 -7.83
CA ARG A 571 2.16 -31.61 -8.62
C ARG A 571 3.07 -30.78 -7.76
N SER A 572 4.23 -30.43 -8.32
CA SER A 572 5.28 -29.71 -7.61
C SER A 572 5.41 -28.28 -8.11
N VAL A 573 5.52 -27.33 -7.19
CA VAL A 573 5.73 -25.91 -7.48
C VAL A 573 6.92 -25.42 -6.68
N ARG A 574 7.93 -24.89 -7.37
CA ARG A 574 9.09 -24.28 -6.72
C ARG A 574 8.69 -22.94 -6.12
N LEU A 575 9.06 -22.72 -4.85
CA LEU A 575 8.80 -21.46 -4.17
C LEU A 575 9.80 -20.39 -4.64
N PRO A 576 9.36 -19.18 -5.01
CA PRO A 576 10.27 -18.12 -5.42
C PRO A 576 10.97 -17.48 -4.22
N TYR A 577 12.26 -17.18 -4.37
CA TYR A 577 12.99 -16.34 -3.40
C TYR A 577 12.84 -14.85 -3.74
N LEU A 578 13.21 -14.41 -4.94
CA LEU A 578 13.09 -13.02 -5.41
C LEU A 578 12.79 -12.97 -6.91
N LYS A 579 12.32 -11.83 -7.42
CA LYS A 579 12.21 -11.54 -8.86
C LYS A 579 12.73 -10.14 -9.12
N LEU A 580 13.75 -10.04 -9.96
CA LEU A 580 14.45 -8.80 -10.26
C LEU A 580 13.97 -8.18 -11.58
N PRO A 581 14.05 -6.84 -11.75
CA PRO A 581 13.72 -6.20 -13.01
C PRO A 581 14.76 -6.59 -14.08
N ARG A 582 14.31 -6.81 -15.33
CA ARG A 582 15.23 -7.12 -16.46
C ARG A 582 16.20 -5.97 -16.79
N ASN A 583 15.75 -4.72 -16.62
CA ASN A 583 16.53 -3.50 -16.81
C ASN A 583 16.30 -2.58 -15.61
N PRO A 584 16.98 -2.84 -14.48
CA PRO A 584 16.64 -2.22 -13.20
C PRO A 584 17.12 -0.77 -13.10
N GLU A 585 18.21 -0.41 -13.77
CA GLU A 585 18.82 0.91 -13.61
C GLU A 585 18.28 1.97 -14.58
N ILE A 586 18.42 3.24 -14.18
CA ILE A 586 18.12 4.41 -14.99
C ILE A 586 19.00 4.39 -16.25
N GLN A 587 18.37 4.50 -17.42
CA GLN A 587 19.09 4.55 -18.70
C GLN A 587 19.58 5.98 -18.95
N ARG A 588 20.84 6.15 -19.34
CA ARG A 588 21.41 7.47 -19.65
C ARG A 588 21.07 7.95 -21.04
#